data_AF-A4XJ06-F1
#
_entry.id   AF-A4XJ06-F1
#
_cell.length_a   1.000
_cell.length_b   1.000
_cell.length_c   1.000
_cell.angle_alpha   90.00
_cell.angle_beta   90.00
_cell.angle_gamma   90.00
#
_symmetry.space_group_name_H-M   'P 1'
#
loop_
_entity.id
_entity.type
_entity.pdbx_description
1 polymer ?
#
loop_
_entity_poly.entity_id
_entity_poly.type
_entity_poly.pdbx_seq_one_letter_code
_entity_poly.pdbx_strand_id
1 'polypeptide(L)'
;MYFLFIANYNSNKGNLEDKVDIYINSMDNLSDVLYQNGVIQDKSSFDSFLKSVNADKKHLKIGKKVTFKKAMTYEEIFETIYQSK
;
A
#
# COMPACT_ATOMS: atom_id res chain seq x y z
N MET A 1 20.35 -29.89 8.88
CA MET A 1 20.72 -28.89 7.86
C MET A 1 19.67 -27.79 7.89
N TYR A 2 20.09 -26.54 8.13
CA TYR A 2 19.19 -25.39 8.07
C TYR A 2 19.19 -24.83 6.64
N PHE A 3 18.03 -24.75 6.02
CA PHE A 3 17.86 -24.09 4.72
C PHE A 3 17.84 -22.57 4.95
N LEU A 4 18.92 -21.90 4.55
CA LEU A 4 18.92 -20.44 4.40
C LEU A 4 18.25 -20.11 3.08
N PHE A 5 17.00 -19.65 3.15
CA PHE A 5 16.34 -18.97 2.04
C PHE A 5 17.06 -17.65 1.78
N ILE A 6 17.94 -17.63 0.79
CA ILE A 6 18.48 -16.38 0.26
C ILE A 6 17.38 -15.81 -0.64
N ALA A 7 16.46 -15.06 -0.02
CA ALA A 7 15.58 -14.16 -0.75
C ALA A 7 16.48 -13.09 -1.38
N ASN A 8 16.67 -13.21 -2.70
CA ASN A 8 17.40 -12.24 -3.50
C ASN A 8 16.52 -10.98 -3.62
N TYR A 9 16.45 -10.20 -2.54
CA TYR A 9 15.76 -8.92 -2.51
C TYR A 9 16.63 -7.96 -3.30
N ASN A 10 16.24 -7.80 -4.57
CA ASN A 10 16.86 -6.91 -5.54
C ASN A 10 17.02 -5.54 -4.89
N SER A 11 18.25 -5.26 -4.45
CA SER A 11 18.61 -4.10 -3.66
C SER A 11 18.69 -2.93 -4.62
N ASN A 12 17.52 -2.40 -4.99
CA ASN A 12 17.41 -1.19 -5.79
C ASN A 12 17.74 0.01 -4.89
N LYS A 13 19.04 0.17 -4.68
CA LYS A 13 19.69 1.25 -3.95
C LYS A 13 19.69 2.46 -4.89
N GLY A 14 18.59 3.21 -4.90
CA GLY A 14 18.43 4.41 -5.71
C GLY A 14 17.22 5.22 -5.25
N ASN A 15 17.52 6.32 -4.56
CA ASN A 15 16.62 7.35 -4.01
C ASN A 15 16.00 7.08 -2.64
N LEU A 16 16.57 7.78 -1.66
CA LEU A 16 15.99 8.24 -0.38
C LEU A 16 14.84 9.23 -0.62
N GLU A 17 13.97 8.95 -1.58
CA GLU A 17 12.62 9.46 -1.51
C GLU A 17 11.81 8.36 -0.86
N ASP A 18 11.54 8.50 0.43
CA ASP A 18 10.61 7.66 1.21
C ASP A 18 9.17 7.80 0.69
N LYS A 19 8.99 8.02 -0.61
CA LYS A 19 7.74 8.27 -1.30
C LYS A 19 7.70 7.39 -2.54
N VAL A 20 6.60 6.67 -2.70
CA VAL A 20 6.30 5.84 -3.86
C VAL A 20 5.00 6.32 -4.46
N ASP A 21 5.02 6.52 -5.77
CA ASP A 21 3.82 6.88 -6.48
C ASP A 21 3.12 5.65 -7.02
N ILE A 22 1.86 5.49 -6.67
CA ILE A 22 1.06 4.32 -7.01
C ILE A 22 -0.18 4.76 -7.78
N TYR A 23 -0.45 4.08 -8.89
CA TYR A 23 -1.68 4.26 -9.63
C TYR A 23 -2.77 3.33 -9.07
N ILE A 24 -3.81 3.93 -8.48
CA ILE A 24 -4.92 3.17 -7.90
C ILE A 24 -6.01 3.02 -8.94
N ASN A 25 -6.10 1.84 -9.55
CA ASN A 25 -7.15 1.55 -10.53
C ASN A 25 -8.43 1.03 -9.86
N SER A 26 -8.30 0.20 -8.82
CA SER A 26 -9.43 -0.36 -8.06
C SER A 26 -9.05 -0.53 -6.58
N MET A 27 -10.06 -0.67 -5.73
CA MET A 27 -9.87 -1.06 -4.32
C MET A 27 -9.49 -2.54 -4.20
N ASP A 28 -9.95 -3.37 -5.14
CA ASP A 28 -9.81 -4.82 -5.06
C ASP A 28 -8.35 -5.28 -5.22
N ASN A 29 -7.49 -4.45 -5.83
CA ASN A 29 -6.04 -4.70 -5.97
C ASN A 29 -5.18 -3.74 -5.15
N LEU A 30 -5.78 -2.86 -4.33
CA LEU A 30 -5.03 -1.83 -3.61
C LEU A 30 -4.00 -2.44 -2.66
N SER A 31 -4.41 -3.43 -1.86
CA SER A 31 -3.55 -4.09 -0.87
C SER A 31 -2.36 -4.79 -1.52
N ASP A 32 -2.57 -5.40 -2.70
CA ASP A 32 -1.49 -6.01 -3.48
C ASP A 32 -0.50 -4.96 -3.97
N VAL A 33 -0.99 -3.85 -4.53
CA VAL A 33 -0.13 -2.81 -5.07
C VAL A 33 0.65 -2.11 -3.95
N LEU A 34 0.03 -1.83 -2.80
CA LEU A 34 0.70 -1.25 -1.64
C LEU A 34 1.77 -2.19 -1.06
N TYR A 35 1.49 -3.49 -1.02
CA TYR A 35 2.44 -4.50 -0.55
C TYR A 35 3.65 -4.61 -1.49
N GLN A 36 3.41 -4.70 -2.80
CA GLN A 36 4.48 -4.77 -3.81
C GLN A 36 5.40 -3.54 -3.81
N ASN A 37 4.87 -2.37 -3.47
CA ASN A 37 5.63 -1.13 -3.38
C ASN A 37 6.26 -0.89 -2.00
N GLY A 38 6.07 -1.81 -1.05
CA GLY A 38 6.63 -1.71 0.31
C GLY A 38 6.02 -0.60 1.16
N VAL A 39 4.78 -0.19 0.85
CA VAL A 39 4.02 0.77 1.68
C VAL A 39 3.45 0.05 2.91
N ILE A 40 2.95 -1.17 2.72
CA ILE A 40 2.46 -2.06 3.79
C ILE A 40 3.31 -3.33 3.86
N GLN A 41 3.43 -3.90 5.06
CA GLN A 41 4.15 -5.16 5.29
C GLN A 41 3.25 -6.39 5.33
N ASP A 42 1.95 -6.20 5.57
CA ASP A 42 0.97 -7.29 5.63
C ASP A 42 -0.29 -6.91 4.86
N LYS A 43 -0.52 -7.65 3.77
CA LYS A 43 -1.70 -7.53 2.92
C LYS A 43 -2.98 -7.93 3.65
N SER A 44 -2.95 -9.04 4.40
CA SER A 44 -4.16 -9.63 5.00
C SER A 44 -4.70 -8.76 6.13
N SER A 45 -3.80 -8.20 6.93
CA SER A 45 -4.16 -7.24 7.98
C SER A 45 -4.75 -5.95 7.39
N PHE A 46 -4.16 -5.44 6.30
CA PHE A 46 -4.69 -4.25 5.62
C PHE A 46 -6.05 -4.51 4.95
N ASP A 47 -6.25 -5.67 4.30
CA ASP A 47 -7.57 -6.06 3.75
C ASP A 47 -8.64 -6.14 4.83
N SER A 48 -8.28 -6.63 6.01
CA SER A 48 -9.20 -6.73 7.15
C SER A 48 -9.54 -5.34 7.70
N PHE A 49 -8.55 -4.44 7.78
CA PHE A 49 -8.76 -3.04 8.11
C PHE A 49 -9.70 -2.35 7.11
N LEU A 50 -9.49 -2.52 5.80
CA LEU A 50 -10.37 -1.93 4.78
C LEU A 50 -11.82 -2.41 4.87
N LYS A 51 -12.02 -3.70 5.18
CA LYS A 51 -13.35 -4.27 5.45
C LYS A 51 -13.97 -3.71 6.73
N SER A 52 -13.16 -3.51 7.76
CA SER A 52 -13.60 -2.97 9.05
C SER A 52 -14.02 -1.51 8.97
N VAL A 53 -13.32 -0.69 8.18
CA VAL A 53 -13.62 0.74 8.02
C VAL A 53 -14.83 0.98 7.10
N ASN A 54 -15.38 -0.10 6.52
CA ASN A 54 -16.51 -0.07 5.58
C ASN A 54 -16.32 1.02 4.51
N ALA A 55 -15.13 1.02 3.91
CA ALA A 55 -14.70 2.04 2.97
C ALA A 55 -15.69 2.15 1.80
N ASP A 56 -16.49 3.22 1.79
CA ASP A 56 -17.43 3.44 0.69
C ASP A 56 -16.62 3.71 -0.57
N LYS A 57 -16.75 2.79 -1.54
CA LYS A 57 -15.99 2.82 -2.80
C LYS A 57 -16.16 4.16 -3.55
N LYS A 58 -17.22 4.92 -3.26
CA LYS A 58 -17.52 6.24 -3.83
C LYS A 58 -16.60 7.37 -3.37
N HIS A 59 -15.98 7.23 -2.20
CA HIS A 59 -15.13 8.26 -1.60
C HIS A 59 -13.64 8.03 -1.85
N LEU A 60 -13.28 6.95 -2.55
CA LEU A 60 -11.91 6.62 -2.89
C LEU A 60 -11.45 7.37 -4.14
N LYS A 61 -10.21 7.87 -4.11
CA LYS A 61 -9.52 8.41 -5.29
C LYS A 61 -9.06 7.28 -6.22
N ILE A 62 -10.01 6.65 -6.91
CA ILE A 62 -9.75 5.70 -7.99
C ILE A 62 -9.40 6.44 -9.29
N GLY A 63 -8.58 5.82 -10.15
CA GLY A 63 -8.17 6.35 -11.45
C GLY A 63 -7.11 7.45 -11.40
N LYS A 64 -6.48 7.69 -10.23
CA LYS A 64 -5.45 8.71 -10.05
C LYS A 64 -4.15 8.13 -9.48
N LYS A 65 -3.05 8.81 -9.78
CA LYS A 65 -1.73 8.57 -9.19
C LYS A 65 -1.71 9.19 -7.79
N VAL A 66 -1.39 8.41 -6.77
CA VAL A 66 -1.33 8.81 -5.36
C VAL A 66 0.07 8.54 -4.83
N THR A 67 0.67 9.53 -4.18
CA THR A 67 1.98 9.41 -3.56
C THR A 67 1.83 8.91 -2.13
N PHE A 68 2.44 7.77 -1.83
CA PHE A 68 2.48 7.19 -0.49
C PHE A 68 3.88 7.33 0.09
N LYS A 69 4.01 7.60 1.38
CA LYS A 69 5.29 7.40 2.06
C LYS A 69 5.50 5.93 2.44
N LYS A 70 6.76 5.49 2.45
CA LYS A 70 7.12 4.19 3.03
C LYS A 70 6.92 4.24 4.55
N ALA A 71 6.45 3.13 5.13
CA ALA A 71 6.16 3.00 6.56
C ALA A 71 5.03 3.90 7.12
N MET A 72 4.04 4.26 6.29
CA MET A 72 2.81 4.91 6.79
C MET A 72 1.92 3.92 7.56
N THR A 73 1.15 4.44 8.52
CA THR A 73 0.14 3.63 9.20
C THR A 73 -1.03 3.32 8.27
N TYR A 74 -1.81 2.28 8.60
CA TYR A 74 -2.99 1.91 7.81
C TYR A 74 -4.00 3.06 7.72
N GLU A 75 -4.12 3.85 8.78
CA GLU A 75 -4.98 5.04 8.84
C GLU A 75 -4.47 6.15 7.92
N GLU A 76 -3.17 6.46 7.94
CA GLU A 76 -2.58 7.47 7.04
C GLU A 76 -2.72 7.09 5.57
N ILE A 77 -2.51 5.81 5.26
CA ILE A 77 -2.72 5.26 3.91
C ILE A 77 -4.19 5.44 3.52
N PHE A 78 -5.11 5.12 4.43
CA PHE A 78 -6.54 5.26 4.20
C PHE A 78 -6.95 6.72 3.98
N GLU A 79 -6.53 7.65 4.82
CA GLU A 79 -6.82 9.09 4.65
C GLU A 79 -6.26 9.64 3.34
N THR A 80 -5.11 9.13 2.89
CA THR A 80 -4.48 9.58 1.63
C THR A 80 -5.35 9.22 0.41
N ILE A 81 -5.97 8.04 0.43
CA ILE A 81 -6.81 7.52 -0.66
C ILE A 81 -8.28 7.85 -0.51
N TYR A 82 -8.75 8.03 0.72
CA TYR A 82 -10.13 8.26 1.08
C TYR A 82 -10.36 9.75 1.19
N GLN A 83 -11.09 10.29 0.23
CA GLN A 83 -11.46 11.70 0.22
C GLN A 83 -12.58 11.89 1.24
N SER A 84 -12.20 12.11 2.51
CA SER A 84 -13.12 12.63 3.51
C SER A 84 -13.55 14.01 3.05
N LYS A 85 -14.79 14.10 2.59
CA LYS A 85 -15.41 15.36 2.17
C LYS A 85 -15.87 16.12 3.39
#